data_AF-A0A3C0UGL1-F1
#
_entry.id   AF-A0A3C0UGL1-F1
#
_cell.length_a   1.000
_cell.length_b   1.000
_cell.length_c   1.000
_cell.angle_alpha   90.00
_cell.angle_beta   90.00
_cell.angle_gamma   90.00
#
_symmetry.space_group_name_H-M   'P 1'
#
loop_
_entity.id
_entity.type
_entity.pdbx_description
1 polymer ?
#
loop_
_entity_poly.entity_id
_entity_poly.type
_entity_poly.pdbx_seq_one_letter_code
_entity_poly.pdbx_strand_id
1 'polypeptide(L)'
;MSIKAKLLTVILMLVIFIVGLLGINFYTFGILQGDAPAINLSGSLRMRAYKLALLSNQYISVPATNKAAISKEIEQEIVMYDKIMNGFEKGDASLKLIAISEAESKTQYSAVKTFWEKYKALILSLQNGTDDMQVKVDQISTMVPTYVGEVNKLVNLLDQSSQNKITLSKQIQLTVSVLGLGVALLAFIIIINQVIRPMRQLATSFSQVATGEGDLTIRLDDTRKDELGEVTKYFNIFIGNVQKIITVSQETSYKVSHLAEMLAKASDESSRAVEHVAVAVQEVAEGANKQNENMNELATST
;
A
#
# COMPACT_ATOMS: atom_id res chain seq x y z
N MET A 1 3.82 15.51 17.54
CA MET A 1 2.75 14.64 16.99
C MET A 1 3.08 13.22 17.38
N SER A 2 2.11 12.49 17.94
CA SER A 2 2.31 11.12 18.41
C SER A 2 2.76 10.19 17.27
N ILE A 3 3.53 9.17 17.59
CA ILE A 3 3.94 8.10 16.66
C ILE A 3 2.70 7.40 16.11
N LYS A 4 1.70 7.16 16.95
CA LYS A 4 0.41 6.64 16.49
C LYS A 4 -0.19 7.52 15.40
N ALA A 5 -0.22 8.84 15.59
CA ALA A 5 -0.74 9.76 14.58
C ALA A 5 0.13 9.75 13.32
N LYS A 6 1.47 9.78 13.45
CA LYS A 6 2.40 9.70 12.29
C LYS A 6 2.16 8.45 11.45
N LEU A 7 2.06 7.29 12.09
CA LEU A 7 1.79 6.02 11.42
C LEU A 7 0.41 5.99 10.78
N LEU A 8 -0.63 6.44 11.49
CA LEU A 8 -1.99 6.54 10.92
C LEU A 8 -2.03 7.46 9.71
N THR A 9 -1.36 8.60 9.75
CA THR A 9 -1.29 9.51 8.60
C THR A 9 -0.59 8.84 7.42
N VAL A 10 0.56 8.18 7.64
CA VAL A 10 1.28 7.46 6.57
C VAL A 10 0.42 6.34 5.97
N ILE A 11 -0.22 5.52 6.81
CA ILE A 11 -1.11 4.44 6.37
C ILE A 11 -2.30 5.00 5.60
N LEU A 12 -2.95 6.05 6.11
CA LEU A 12 -4.10 6.66 5.46
C LEU A 12 -3.71 7.24 4.09
N MET A 13 -2.57 7.93 3.99
CA MET A 13 -2.05 8.43 2.71
C MET A 13 -1.80 7.28 1.74
N LEU A 14 -1.18 6.18 2.20
CA LEU A 14 -0.95 4.99 1.36
C LEU A 14 -2.26 4.35 0.90
N VAL A 15 -3.25 4.22 1.78
CA VAL A 15 -4.55 3.63 1.44
C VAL A 15 -5.30 4.50 0.43
N ILE A 16 -5.39 5.81 0.66
CA ILE A 16 -6.01 6.75 -0.29
C ILE A 16 -5.32 6.65 -1.64
N PHE A 17 -3.99 6.62 -1.63
CA PHE A 17 -3.21 6.52 -2.84
C PHE A 17 -3.47 5.20 -3.58
N ILE A 18 -3.42 4.05 -2.91
CA ILE A 18 -3.72 2.73 -3.49
C ILE A 18 -5.14 2.69 -4.07
N VAL A 19 -6.14 3.19 -3.34
CA VAL A 19 -7.52 3.26 -3.83
C VAL A 19 -7.62 4.15 -5.07
N GLY A 20 -6.91 5.28 -5.09
CA GLY A 20 -6.81 6.14 -6.26
C GLY A 20 -6.17 5.43 -7.46
N LEU A 21 -5.08 4.68 -7.25
CA LEU A 21 -4.43 3.90 -8.31
C LEU A 21 -5.35 2.82 -8.87
N LEU A 22 -6.09 2.13 -8.01
CA LEU A 22 -7.10 1.14 -8.42
C LEU A 22 -8.22 1.80 -9.22
N GLY A 23 -8.71 2.97 -8.78
CA GLY A 23 -9.71 3.74 -9.52
C GLY A 23 -9.24 4.12 -10.93
N ILE A 24 -8.01 4.61 -11.05
CA ILE A 24 -7.39 4.92 -12.36
C ILE A 24 -7.28 3.65 -13.22
N ASN A 25 -6.91 2.52 -12.61
CA ASN A 25 -6.82 1.24 -13.34
C ASN A 25 -8.18 0.84 -13.94
N PHE A 26 -9.24 0.81 -13.14
CA PHE A 26 -10.60 0.51 -13.61
C PHE A 26 -11.09 1.51 -14.66
N TYR A 27 -10.78 2.80 -14.48
CA TYR A 27 -11.10 3.83 -15.45
C TYR A 27 -10.43 3.57 -16.80
N THR A 28 -9.13 3.27 -16.82
CA THR A 28 -8.41 2.95 -18.07
C THR A 28 -8.91 1.69 -18.75
N PHE A 29 -9.33 0.67 -17.99
CA PHE A 29 -9.96 -0.53 -18.54
C PHE A 29 -11.32 -0.21 -19.19
N GLY A 30 -12.10 0.68 -18.58
CA GLY A 30 -13.37 1.15 -19.14
C GLY A 30 -13.24 1.84 -20.50
N ILE A 31 -12.12 2.54 -20.75
CA ILE A 31 -11.86 3.21 -22.05
C ILE A 31 -11.73 2.22 -23.21
N LEU A 32 -11.29 0.98 -22.94
CA LEU A 32 -11.10 -0.07 -23.94
C LEU A 32 -12.37 -0.89 -24.21
N GLN A 33 -13.44 -0.63 -23.46
CA GLN A 33 -14.69 -1.36 -23.61
C GLN A 33 -15.30 -1.09 -24.99
N GLY A 34 -15.74 -2.16 -25.67
CA GLY A 34 -16.41 -2.06 -26.98
C GLY A 34 -15.49 -2.06 -28.20
N ASP A 35 -14.17 -1.88 -28.04
CA ASP A 35 -13.22 -1.86 -29.17
C ASP A 35 -13.14 -3.22 -29.89
N ALA A 36 -13.01 -4.32 -29.13
CA ALA A 36 -12.94 -5.66 -29.72
C ALA A 36 -14.24 -6.09 -30.45
N PRO A 37 -15.45 -5.91 -29.86
CA PRO A 37 -16.71 -6.09 -30.60
C PRO A 37 -16.80 -5.21 -31.85
N ALA A 38 -16.36 -3.95 -31.79
CA ALA A 38 -16.41 -3.05 -32.93
C ALA A 38 -15.54 -3.53 -34.10
N ILE A 39 -14.30 -3.94 -33.83
CA ILE A 39 -13.38 -4.49 -34.84
C ILE A 39 -13.94 -5.79 -35.43
N ASN A 40 -14.44 -6.70 -34.59
CA ASN A 40 -14.99 -7.98 -35.06
C ASN A 40 -16.24 -7.78 -35.94
N LEU A 41 -17.20 -6.99 -35.47
CA LEU A 41 -18.45 -6.74 -36.19
C LEU A 41 -18.21 -5.95 -37.48
N SER A 42 -17.27 -5.01 -37.48
CA SER A 42 -16.82 -4.31 -38.69
C SER A 42 -16.18 -5.30 -39.66
N GLY A 43 -15.38 -6.24 -39.15
CA GLY A 43 -14.84 -7.34 -39.95
C GLY A 43 -15.93 -8.21 -40.59
N SER A 44 -17.03 -8.49 -39.86
CA SER A 44 -18.16 -9.30 -40.32
C SER A 44 -18.92 -8.67 -41.49
N LEU A 45 -18.92 -7.34 -41.60
CA LEU A 45 -19.56 -6.60 -42.68
C LEU A 45 -19.04 -7.00 -44.06
N ARG A 46 -17.76 -7.38 -44.16
CA ARG A 46 -17.12 -7.88 -45.39
C ARG A 46 -17.71 -9.22 -45.82
N MET A 47 -17.80 -10.17 -44.88
CA MET A 47 -18.39 -11.48 -45.13
C MET A 47 -19.87 -11.34 -45.53
N ARG A 48 -20.62 -10.49 -44.83
CA ARG A 48 -22.03 -10.22 -45.14
C ARG A 48 -22.22 -9.62 -46.53
N ALA A 49 -21.33 -8.72 -46.96
CA ALA A 49 -21.37 -8.19 -48.32
C ALA A 49 -21.18 -9.29 -49.38
N TYR A 50 -20.19 -10.18 -49.21
CA TYR A 50 -20.04 -11.33 -50.11
C TYR A 50 -21.23 -12.30 -50.05
N LYS A 51 -21.78 -12.56 -48.85
CA LYS A 51 -22.96 -13.41 -48.69
C LYS A 51 -24.18 -12.82 -49.39
N LEU A 52 -24.40 -11.52 -49.30
CA LEU A 52 -25.49 -10.83 -49.99
C LEU A 52 -25.34 -10.88 -51.51
N ALA A 53 -24.11 -10.74 -52.03
CA ALA A 53 -23.85 -10.93 -53.46
C ALA A 53 -24.13 -12.37 -53.92
N LEU A 54 -23.71 -13.36 -53.14
CA LEU A 54 -23.99 -14.78 -53.40
C LEU A 54 -25.51 -15.05 -53.41
N LEU A 55 -26.23 -14.59 -52.39
CA LEU A 55 -27.69 -14.73 -52.30
C LEU A 55 -28.40 -14.03 -53.46
N SER A 56 -27.89 -12.86 -53.89
CA SER A 56 -28.42 -12.13 -55.05
C SER A 56 -28.26 -12.91 -56.35
N ASN A 57 -27.11 -13.57 -56.55
CA ASN A 57 -26.88 -14.45 -57.69
C ASN A 57 -27.75 -15.72 -57.63
N GLN A 58 -27.90 -16.33 -56.45
CA GLN A 58 -28.78 -17.48 -56.26
C GLN A 58 -30.25 -17.11 -56.51
N TYR A 59 -30.69 -15.92 -56.10
CA TYR A 59 -32.06 -15.44 -56.28
C TYR A 59 -32.51 -15.44 -57.74
N ILE A 60 -31.62 -15.06 -58.67
CA ILE A 60 -31.93 -15.05 -60.11
C ILE A 60 -31.80 -16.45 -60.75
N SER A 61 -31.06 -17.36 -60.12
CA SER A 61 -30.74 -18.69 -60.64
C SER A 61 -31.74 -19.78 -60.23
N VAL A 62 -32.59 -19.53 -59.21
CA VAL A 62 -33.57 -20.51 -58.72
C VAL A 62 -34.99 -20.28 -59.29
N PRO A 63 -35.83 -21.34 -59.36
CA PRO A 63 -37.24 -21.22 -59.71
C PRO A 63 -38.01 -20.31 -58.73
N ALA A 64 -39.11 -19.71 -59.20
CA ALA A 64 -39.93 -18.78 -58.42
C ALA A 64 -40.38 -19.35 -57.05
N THR A 65 -40.63 -20.65 -56.96
CA THR A 65 -41.03 -21.34 -55.71
C THR A 65 -39.99 -21.24 -54.60
N ASN A 66 -38.71 -21.10 -54.94
CA ASN A 66 -37.61 -21.06 -53.97
C ASN A 66 -37.10 -19.64 -53.69
N LYS A 67 -37.51 -18.65 -54.51
CA LYS A 67 -37.11 -17.24 -54.36
C LYS A 67 -37.55 -16.63 -53.02
N ALA A 68 -38.67 -17.08 -52.46
CA ALA A 68 -39.17 -16.60 -51.17
C ALA A 68 -38.22 -16.91 -50.00
N ALA A 69 -37.63 -18.11 -49.98
CA ALA A 69 -36.67 -18.51 -48.95
C ALA A 69 -35.38 -17.66 -49.02
N ILE A 70 -34.83 -17.48 -50.23
CA ILE A 70 -33.65 -16.64 -50.45
C ILE A 70 -33.95 -15.18 -50.08
N SER A 71 -35.15 -14.68 -50.40
CA SER A 71 -35.53 -13.31 -50.06
C SER A 71 -35.54 -13.08 -48.55
N LYS A 72 -36.04 -14.05 -47.79
CA LYS A 72 -36.02 -14.03 -46.33
C LYS A 72 -34.61 -14.04 -45.76
N GLU A 73 -33.70 -14.82 -46.35
CA GLU A 73 -32.29 -14.81 -45.93
C GLU A 73 -31.60 -13.47 -46.23
N ILE A 74 -31.85 -12.88 -47.40
CA ILE A 74 -31.37 -11.53 -47.75
C ILE A 74 -31.88 -10.51 -46.74
N GLU A 75 -33.18 -10.55 -46.42
CA GLU A 75 -33.79 -9.64 -45.44
C GLU A 75 -33.15 -9.77 -44.07
N GLN A 76 -32.93 -10.99 -43.58
CA GLN A 76 -32.26 -11.25 -42.30
C GLN A 76 -30.82 -10.71 -42.27
N GLU A 77 -30.08 -10.87 -43.36
CA GLU A 77 -28.73 -10.32 -43.49
C GLU A 77 -28.74 -8.78 -43.48
N ILE A 78 -29.66 -8.15 -44.21
CA ILE A 78 -29.84 -6.69 -44.22
C ILE A 78 -30.20 -6.16 -42.83
N VAL A 79 -31.13 -6.82 -42.12
CA VAL A 79 -31.54 -6.41 -40.76
C VAL A 79 -30.36 -6.44 -39.79
N MET A 80 -29.56 -7.51 -39.82
CA MET A 80 -28.38 -7.60 -38.97
C MET A 80 -27.31 -6.58 -39.36
N TYR A 81 -27.17 -6.31 -40.66
CA TYR A 81 -26.29 -5.26 -41.19
C TYR A 81 -26.65 -3.88 -40.65
N ASP A 82 -27.92 -3.49 -40.80
CA ASP A 82 -28.44 -2.23 -40.33
C ASP A 82 -28.28 -2.11 -38.81
N LYS A 83 -28.47 -3.21 -38.08
CA LYS A 83 -28.24 -3.24 -36.63
C LYS A 83 -26.78 -2.91 -36.28
N ILE A 84 -25.81 -3.52 -36.96
CA ILE A 84 -24.39 -3.21 -36.76
C ILE A 84 -24.09 -1.75 -37.12
N MET A 85 -24.58 -1.28 -38.27
CA MET A 85 -24.33 0.10 -38.73
C MET A 85 -24.95 1.15 -37.81
N ASN A 86 -26.14 0.91 -37.28
CA ASN A 86 -26.76 1.78 -36.28
C ASN A 86 -26.01 1.71 -34.94
N GLY A 87 -25.53 0.52 -34.55
CA GLY A 87 -24.72 0.31 -33.36
C GLY A 87 -23.40 1.09 -33.40
N PHE A 88 -22.77 1.22 -34.57
CA PHE A 88 -21.59 2.08 -34.72
C PHE A 88 -21.86 3.57 -34.54
N GLU A 89 -23.07 4.04 -34.85
CA GLU A 89 -23.45 5.45 -34.73
C GLU A 89 -23.91 5.82 -33.32
N LYS A 90 -24.68 4.93 -32.67
CA LYS A 90 -25.40 5.23 -31.41
C LYS A 90 -25.00 4.36 -30.23
N GLY A 91 -24.20 3.31 -30.47
CA GLY A 91 -23.99 2.23 -29.52
C GLY A 91 -25.13 1.20 -29.56
N ASP A 92 -24.83 -0.04 -29.17
CA ASP A 92 -25.82 -1.11 -29.00
C ASP A 92 -25.34 -2.06 -27.90
N ALA A 93 -26.04 -2.05 -26.77
CA ALA A 93 -25.70 -2.88 -25.60
C ALA A 93 -25.77 -4.38 -25.88
N SER A 94 -26.69 -4.82 -26.75
CA SER A 94 -26.84 -6.24 -27.13
C SER A 94 -25.66 -6.73 -27.97
N LEU A 95 -25.02 -5.82 -28.72
CA LEU A 95 -23.82 -6.08 -29.50
C LEU A 95 -22.53 -5.73 -28.74
N LYS A 96 -22.64 -5.21 -27.52
CA LYS A 96 -21.53 -4.64 -26.73
C LYS A 96 -20.76 -3.56 -27.52
N LEU A 97 -21.48 -2.81 -28.36
CA LEU A 97 -20.94 -1.71 -29.15
C LEU A 97 -21.07 -0.40 -28.39
N ILE A 98 -19.98 0.36 -28.36
CA ILE A 98 -19.97 1.78 -28.03
C ILE A 98 -19.95 2.54 -29.36
N ALA A 99 -20.63 3.69 -29.40
CA ALA A 99 -20.63 4.55 -30.57
C ALA A 99 -19.20 4.95 -30.96
N ILE A 100 -18.89 4.91 -32.26
CA ILE A 100 -17.61 5.36 -32.79
C ILE A 100 -17.48 6.85 -32.46
N SER A 101 -16.46 7.20 -31.67
CA SER A 101 -16.24 8.58 -31.20
C SER A 101 -15.18 9.33 -32.01
N GLU A 102 -14.14 8.63 -32.47
CA GLU A 102 -12.97 9.20 -33.16
C GLU A 102 -13.31 9.83 -34.50
N ALA A 103 -12.74 11.00 -34.78
CA ALA A 103 -13.08 11.81 -35.96
C ALA A 103 -12.82 11.09 -37.30
N GLU A 104 -11.64 10.47 -37.44
CA GLU A 104 -11.28 9.71 -38.65
C GLU A 104 -12.18 8.47 -38.82
N SER A 105 -12.39 7.71 -37.75
CA SER A 105 -13.28 6.55 -37.77
C SER A 105 -14.73 6.92 -38.08
N LYS A 106 -15.24 8.05 -37.57
CA LYS A 106 -16.58 8.58 -37.91
C LYS A 106 -16.70 8.96 -39.38
N THR A 107 -15.65 9.60 -39.91
CA THR A 107 -15.61 9.98 -41.33
C THR A 107 -15.64 8.73 -42.22
N GLN A 108 -14.81 7.74 -41.91
CA GLN A 108 -14.78 6.48 -42.66
C GLN A 108 -16.08 5.68 -42.48
N TYR A 109 -16.66 5.66 -41.27
CA TYR A 109 -17.98 5.07 -41.03
C TYR A 109 -19.05 5.71 -41.93
N SER A 110 -19.04 7.03 -42.09
CA SER A 110 -20.01 7.75 -42.93
C SER A 110 -19.86 7.38 -44.42
N ALA A 111 -18.63 7.16 -44.89
CA ALA A 111 -18.37 6.65 -46.23
C ALA A 111 -18.91 5.23 -46.42
N VAL A 112 -18.63 4.33 -45.46
CA VAL A 112 -19.15 2.95 -45.45
C VAL A 112 -20.68 2.95 -45.40
N LYS A 113 -21.32 3.77 -44.57
CA LYS A 113 -22.78 3.93 -44.48
C LYS A 113 -23.37 4.38 -45.81
N THR A 114 -22.78 5.39 -46.44
CA THR A 114 -23.26 5.88 -47.74
C THR A 114 -23.16 4.81 -48.83
N PHE A 115 -22.09 4.02 -48.82
CA PHE A 115 -21.96 2.90 -49.74
C PHE A 115 -22.99 1.79 -49.45
N TRP A 116 -23.16 1.43 -48.17
CA TRP A 116 -24.12 0.43 -47.73
C TRP A 116 -25.54 0.76 -48.20
N GLU A 117 -26.00 2.00 -48.04
CA GLU A 117 -27.34 2.39 -48.49
C GLU A 117 -27.53 2.21 -50.01
N LYS A 118 -26.51 2.53 -50.82
CA LYS A 118 -26.54 2.30 -52.27
C LYS A 118 -26.57 0.81 -52.61
N TYR A 119 -25.73 0.03 -51.94
CA TYR A 119 -25.62 -1.41 -52.14
C TYR A 119 -26.91 -2.14 -51.73
N LYS A 120 -27.48 -1.79 -50.58
CA LYS A 120 -28.77 -2.27 -50.07
C LYS A 120 -29.92 -1.93 -51.01
N ALA A 121 -30.01 -0.69 -51.49
CA ALA A 121 -31.05 -0.29 -52.44
C ALA A 121 -31.01 -1.13 -53.74
N LEU A 122 -29.81 -1.41 -54.25
CA LEU A 122 -29.63 -2.24 -55.43
C LEU A 122 -30.10 -3.69 -55.19
N ILE A 123 -29.75 -4.29 -54.05
CA ILE A 123 -30.22 -5.63 -53.65
C ILE A 123 -31.75 -5.67 -53.55
N LEU A 124 -32.37 -4.70 -52.89
CA LEU A 124 -33.84 -4.66 -52.76
C LEU A 124 -34.53 -4.47 -54.11
N SER A 125 -33.90 -3.75 -55.05
CA SER A 125 -34.42 -3.58 -56.41
C SER A 125 -34.43 -4.86 -57.26
N LEU A 126 -33.67 -5.90 -56.87
CA LEU A 126 -33.74 -7.23 -57.47
C LEU A 126 -35.03 -7.97 -57.09
N GLN A 127 -35.53 -7.73 -55.88
CA GLN A 127 -36.70 -8.44 -55.35
C GLN A 127 -38.02 -7.85 -55.86
N ASN A 128 -38.01 -6.59 -56.29
CA ASN A 128 -39.20 -5.81 -56.63
C ASN A 128 -39.49 -5.70 -58.14
N GLY A 129 -38.72 -6.35 -59.02
CA GLY A 129 -38.94 -6.28 -60.47
C GLY A 129 -38.22 -7.35 -61.27
N THR A 130 -38.71 -7.68 -62.46
CA THR A 130 -38.19 -8.74 -63.34
C THR A 130 -37.14 -8.28 -64.35
N ASP A 131 -37.06 -6.98 -64.59
CA ASP A 131 -36.21 -6.43 -65.63
C ASP A 131 -34.77 -6.23 -65.13
N ASP A 132 -33.81 -6.49 -66.02
CA ASP A 132 -32.37 -6.28 -65.84
C ASP A 132 -31.77 -7.00 -64.60
N MET A 133 -32.38 -8.11 -64.17
CA MET A 133 -31.93 -8.89 -63.01
C MET A 133 -30.45 -9.29 -63.11
N GLN A 134 -30.00 -9.73 -64.29
CA GLN A 134 -28.59 -10.09 -64.50
C GLN A 134 -27.66 -8.88 -64.37
N VAL A 135 -28.02 -7.76 -65.00
CA VAL A 135 -27.24 -6.50 -64.93
C VAL A 135 -27.10 -6.02 -63.49
N LYS A 136 -28.18 -6.09 -62.70
CA LYS A 136 -28.17 -5.75 -61.28
C LYS A 136 -27.26 -6.67 -60.46
N VAL A 137 -27.29 -7.99 -60.71
CA VAL A 137 -26.39 -8.94 -60.04
C VAL A 137 -24.92 -8.69 -60.40
N ASP A 138 -24.63 -8.34 -61.65
CA ASP A 138 -23.28 -7.98 -62.10
C ASP A 138 -22.79 -6.69 -61.42
N GLN A 139 -23.68 -5.68 -61.31
CA GLN A 139 -23.41 -4.46 -60.54
C GLN A 139 -23.15 -4.74 -59.05
N ILE A 140 -23.97 -5.58 -58.41
CA ILE A 140 -23.76 -5.99 -57.01
C ILE A 140 -22.39 -6.65 -56.86
N SER A 141 -22.06 -7.59 -57.74
CA SER A 141 -20.80 -8.35 -57.69
C SER A 141 -19.59 -7.44 -57.87
N THR A 142 -19.66 -6.45 -58.76
CA THR A 142 -18.58 -5.49 -59.02
C THR A 142 -18.44 -4.43 -57.92
N MET A 143 -19.50 -4.13 -57.17
CA MET A 143 -19.45 -3.22 -56.02
C MET A 143 -18.77 -3.83 -54.78
N VAL A 144 -18.85 -5.15 -54.60
CA VAL A 144 -18.35 -5.81 -53.36
C VAL A 144 -16.86 -5.53 -53.09
N PRO A 145 -15.92 -5.66 -54.06
CA PRO A 145 -14.51 -5.43 -53.78
C PRO A 145 -14.21 -4.01 -53.28
N THR A 146 -14.81 -2.99 -53.92
CA THR A 146 -14.69 -1.59 -53.48
C THR A 146 -15.27 -1.39 -52.09
N TYR A 147 -16.44 -1.96 -51.84
CA TYR A 147 -17.08 -1.89 -50.52
C TYR A 147 -16.22 -2.50 -49.42
N VAL A 148 -15.71 -3.71 -49.66
CA VAL A 148 -14.82 -4.41 -48.73
C VAL A 148 -13.54 -3.61 -48.48
N GLY A 149 -13.04 -2.88 -49.49
CA GLY A 149 -11.95 -1.92 -49.34
C GLY A 149 -12.26 -0.80 -48.35
N GLU A 150 -13.45 -0.19 -48.43
CA GLU A 150 -13.88 0.86 -47.50
C GLU A 150 -14.12 0.32 -46.08
N VAL A 151 -14.65 -0.89 -45.94
CA VAL A 151 -14.76 -1.56 -44.64
C VAL A 151 -13.39 -1.91 -44.06
N ASN A 152 -12.43 -2.35 -44.88
CA ASN A 152 -11.06 -2.62 -44.43
C ASN A 152 -10.40 -1.36 -43.85
N LYS A 153 -10.58 -0.20 -44.50
CA LYS A 153 -10.11 1.09 -43.96
C LYS A 153 -10.75 1.37 -42.59
N LEU A 154 -12.06 1.13 -42.45
CA LEU A 154 -12.75 1.31 -41.16
C LEU A 154 -12.20 0.37 -40.09
N VAL A 155 -12.02 -0.91 -40.39
CA VAL A 155 -11.42 -1.91 -39.48
C VAL A 155 -10.05 -1.44 -39.02
N ASN A 156 -9.19 -0.98 -39.95
CA ASN A 156 -7.85 -0.51 -39.62
C ASN A 156 -7.86 0.74 -38.73
N LEU A 157 -8.77 1.70 -38.97
CA LEU A 157 -8.92 2.88 -38.12
C LEU A 157 -9.42 2.52 -36.72
N LEU A 158 -10.35 1.57 -36.60
CA LEU A 158 -10.82 1.08 -35.30
C LEU A 158 -9.72 0.33 -34.55
N ASP A 159 -8.94 -0.49 -35.24
CA ASP A 159 -7.77 -1.17 -34.66
C ASP A 159 -6.70 -0.18 -34.21
N GLN A 160 -6.35 0.80 -35.05
CA GLN A 160 -5.38 1.85 -34.71
C GLN A 160 -5.84 2.69 -33.50
N SER A 161 -7.13 3.06 -33.45
CA SER A 161 -7.71 3.74 -32.27
C SER A 161 -7.59 2.88 -31.02
N SER A 162 -7.92 1.59 -31.11
CA SER A 162 -7.78 0.63 -30.01
C SER A 162 -6.31 0.52 -29.55
N GLN A 163 -5.35 0.37 -30.46
CA GLN A 163 -3.93 0.31 -30.12
C GLN A 163 -3.41 1.60 -29.47
N ASN A 164 -3.90 2.76 -29.91
CA ASN A 164 -3.56 4.04 -29.29
C ASN A 164 -4.09 4.12 -27.85
N LYS A 165 -5.35 3.72 -27.62
CA LYS A 165 -5.92 3.65 -26.27
C LYS A 165 -5.18 2.64 -25.39
N ILE A 166 -4.81 1.48 -25.91
CA ILE A 166 -4.03 0.45 -25.20
C ILE A 166 -2.65 1.02 -24.82
N THR A 167 -1.98 1.71 -25.74
CA THR A 167 -0.66 2.31 -25.51
C THR A 167 -0.74 3.40 -24.43
N LEU A 168 -1.74 4.28 -24.52
CA LEU A 168 -2.00 5.29 -23.49
C LEU A 168 -2.31 4.64 -22.13
N SER A 169 -3.14 3.60 -22.10
CA SER A 169 -3.45 2.84 -20.88
C SER A 169 -2.19 2.23 -20.26
N LYS A 170 -1.29 1.65 -21.06
CA LYS A 170 0.00 1.12 -20.59
C LYS A 170 0.89 2.22 -20.02
N GLN A 171 0.98 3.37 -20.68
CA GLN A 171 1.76 4.51 -20.18
C GLN A 171 1.21 5.03 -18.84
N ILE A 172 -0.12 5.21 -18.73
CA ILE A 172 -0.76 5.61 -17.47
C ILE A 172 -0.46 4.59 -16.36
N GLN A 173 -0.59 3.30 -16.64
CA GLN A 173 -0.32 2.23 -15.67
C GLN A 173 1.15 2.20 -15.22
N LEU A 174 2.09 2.43 -16.14
CA LEU A 174 3.51 2.51 -15.82
C LEU A 174 3.80 3.73 -14.92
N THR A 175 3.31 4.91 -15.30
CA THR A 175 3.48 6.14 -14.50
C THR A 175 2.89 5.98 -13.10
N VAL A 176 1.68 5.44 -13.01
CA VAL A 176 1.01 5.13 -11.74
C VAL A 176 1.83 4.17 -10.90
N SER A 177 2.41 3.12 -11.49
CA SER A 177 3.22 2.13 -10.77
C SER A 177 4.53 2.73 -10.24
N VAL A 178 5.19 3.58 -11.03
CA VAL A 178 6.43 4.27 -10.62
C VAL A 178 6.15 5.26 -9.48
N LEU A 179 5.09 6.07 -9.58
CA LEU A 179 4.65 6.94 -8.49
C LEU A 179 4.25 6.11 -7.26
N GLY A 180 3.56 5.00 -7.50
CA GLY A 180 3.28 3.88 -6.60
C GLY A 180 4.45 3.57 -5.67
N LEU A 181 5.53 3.14 -6.32
CA LEU A 181 6.77 2.75 -5.69
C LEU A 181 7.45 3.92 -4.96
N GLY A 182 7.46 5.11 -5.56
CA GLY A 182 8.03 6.30 -4.95
C GLY A 182 7.38 6.67 -3.62
N VAL A 183 6.05 6.65 -3.54
CA VAL A 183 5.31 6.92 -2.30
C VAL A 183 5.58 5.84 -1.25
N ALA A 184 5.61 4.56 -1.65
CA ALA A 184 5.91 3.46 -0.74
C ALA A 184 7.33 3.57 -0.15
N LEU A 185 8.33 3.89 -0.99
CA LEU A 185 9.70 4.13 -0.56
C LEU A 185 9.80 5.32 0.40
N LEU A 186 9.12 6.42 0.10
CA LEU A 186 9.08 7.59 0.98
C LEU A 186 8.48 7.25 2.34
N ALA A 187 7.35 6.54 2.37
CA ALA A 187 6.72 6.07 3.60
C ALA A 187 7.67 5.17 4.41
N PHE A 188 8.37 4.25 3.74
CA PHE A 188 9.35 3.36 4.36
C PHE A 188 10.51 4.14 4.99
N ILE A 189 11.07 5.13 4.28
CA ILE A 189 12.14 6.00 4.81
C ILE A 189 11.66 6.78 6.04
N ILE A 190 10.44 7.31 6.01
CA ILE A 190 9.84 8.02 7.14
C ILE A 190 9.72 7.10 8.36
N ILE A 191 9.22 5.88 8.19
CA ILE A 191 9.05 4.90 9.28
C ILE A 191 10.43 4.52 9.87
N ILE A 192 11.43 4.24 9.03
CA ILE A 192 12.77 3.90 9.49
C ILE A 192 13.36 5.03 10.35
N ASN A 193 13.30 6.26 9.85
CA ASN A 193 13.99 7.38 10.48
C ASN A 193 13.24 7.93 11.69
N GLN A 194 11.90 7.91 11.67
CA GLN A 194 11.11 8.51 12.76
C GLN A 194 10.71 7.53 13.85
N VAL A 195 10.70 6.22 13.58
CA VAL A 195 10.24 5.19 14.52
C VAL A 195 11.35 4.18 14.80
N ILE A 196 11.81 3.45 13.79
CA ILE A 196 12.70 2.29 13.99
C ILE A 196 14.08 2.70 14.54
N ARG A 197 14.73 3.71 13.96
CA ARG A 197 16.05 4.19 14.41
C ARG A 197 16.02 4.71 15.86
N PRO A 198 15.09 5.63 16.25
CA PRO A 198 14.97 6.08 17.63
C PRO A 198 14.65 4.95 18.63
N MET A 199 13.79 4.00 18.25
CA MET A 199 13.54 2.82 19.10
C MET A 199 14.80 1.98 19.31
N ARG A 200 15.62 1.80 18.27
CA ARG A 200 16.89 1.07 18.39
C ARG A 200 17.89 1.81 19.28
N GLN A 201 17.95 3.14 19.20
CA GLN A 201 18.78 3.96 20.09
C GLN A 201 18.37 3.80 21.56
N LEU A 202 17.07 3.87 21.85
CA LEU A 202 16.53 3.61 23.17
C LEU A 202 16.93 2.21 23.67
N ALA A 203 16.68 1.18 22.87
CA ALA A 203 17.03 -0.20 23.23
C ALA A 203 18.53 -0.37 23.54
N THR A 204 19.41 0.25 22.75
CA THR A 204 20.86 0.24 23.00
C THR A 204 21.19 0.89 24.34
N SER A 205 20.62 2.06 24.67
CA SER A 205 20.91 2.74 25.94
C SER A 205 20.38 1.98 27.16
N PHE A 206 19.20 1.36 27.04
CA PHE A 206 18.71 0.43 28.06
C PHE A 206 19.67 -0.76 28.25
N SER A 207 20.15 -1.35 27.15
CA SER A 207 21.13 -2.43 27.21
C SER A 207 22.43 -1.98 27.89
N GLN A 208 22.95 -0.79 27.57
CA GLN A 208 24.18 -0.28 28.17
C GLN A 208 24.07 -0.14 29.69
N VAL A 209 22.93 0.36 30.19
CA VAL A 209 22.71 0.43 31.65
C VAL A 209 22.53 -0.97 32.27
N ALA A 210 21.82 -1.87 31.59
CA ALA A 210 21.51 -3.19 32.13
C ALA A 210 22.70 -4.17 32.12
N THR A 211 23.58 -4.09 31.12
CA THR A 211 24.69 -5.05 30.91
C THR A 211 26.08 -4.43 31.06
N GLY A 212 26.20 -3.11 31.11
CA GLY A 212 27.49 -2.45 31.32
C GLY A 212 27.91 -2.46 32.79
N GLU A 213 28.95 -1.69 33.12
CA GLU A 213 29.42 -1.47 34.50
C GLU A 213 28.45 -0.64 35.36
N GLY A 214 27.22 -0.45 34.91
CA GLY A 214 26.25 0.42 35.57
C GLY A 214 26.61 1.90 35.47
N ASP A 215 27.08 2.37 34.31
CA ASP A 215 27.30 3.81 34.10
C ASP A 215 25.96 4.56 34.11
N LEU A 216 25.62 5.11 35.27
CA LEU A 216 24.39 5.86 35.49
C LEU A 216 24.50 7.32 35.00
N THR A 217 25.62 7.74 34.41
CA THR A 217 25.77 9.10 33.87
C THR A 217 25.09 9.28 32.51
N ILE A 218 24.72 8.19 31.84
CA ILE A 218 24.02 8.20 30.56
C ILE A 218 22.72 9.01 30.67
N ARG A 219 22.53 9.93 29.73
CA ARG A 219 21.30 10.69 29.53
C ARG A 219 20.88 10.59 28.07
N LEU A 220 19.59 10.40 27.87
CA LEU A 220 18.97 10.35 26.56
C LEU A 220 18.33 11.70 26.22
N ASP A 221 18.34 12.06 24.93
CA ASP A 221 17.73 13.30 24.43
C ASP A 221 16.20 13.26 24.57
N ASP A 222 15.66 14.13 25.43
CA ASP A 222 14.24 14.24 25.76
C ASP A 222 13.52 15.36 24.96
N THR A 223 14.15 15.93 23.93
CA THR A 223 13.54 16.99 23.10
C THR A 223 12.34 16.50 22.28
N ARG A 224 12.20 15.19 22.08
CA ARG A 224 11.07 14.59 21.36
C ARG A 224 9.77 14.81 22.13
N LYS A 225 8.74 15.26 21.41
CA LYS A 225 7.37 15.47 21.93
C LYS A 225 6.41 14.37 21.47
N ASP A 226 6.88 13.14 21.43
CA ASP A 226 6.10 11.94 21.12
C ASP A 226 6.34 10.85 22.18
N GLU A 227 5.67 9.71 22.04
CA GLU A 227 5.68 8.62 23.03
C GLU A 227 7.10 8.13 23.33
N LEU A 228 8.04 8.20 22.37
CA LEU A 228 9.44 7.85 22.63
C LEU A 228 10.15 8.92 23.46
N GLY A 229 9.82 10.20 23.28
CA GLY A 229 10.33 11.26 24.15
C GLY A 229 9.81 11.15 25.58
N GLU A 230 8.57 10.71 25.76
CA GLU A 230 8.01 10.41 27.08
C GLU A 230 8.75 9.24 27.76
N VAL A 231 9.03 8.16 27.02
CA VAL A 231 9.87 7.05 27.51
C VAL A 231 11.28 7.53 27.86
N THR A 232 11.90 8.36 27.02
CA THR A 232 13.22 8.96 27.29
C THR A 232 13.20 9.78 28.59
N LYS A 233 12.18 10.63 28.77
CA LYS A 233 12.03 11.44 29.98
C LYS A 233 11.95 10.57 31.24
N TYR A 234 11.11 9.52 31.22
CA TYR A 234 10.99 8.62 32.36
C TYR A 234 12.24 7.79 32.61
N PHE A 235 12.97 7.41 31.55
CA PHE A 235 14.29 6.79 31.68
C PHE A 235 15.29 7.71 32.42
N ASN A 236 15.41 8.97 32.01
CA ASN A 236 16.31 9.92 32.67
C ASN A 236 15.96 10.13 34.15
N ILE A 237 14.66 10.20 34.49
CA ILE A 237 14.18 10.30 35.88
C ILE A 237 14.55 9.04 36.67
N PHE A 238 14.33 7.84 36.10
CA PHE A 238 14.67 6.58 36.73
C PHE A 238 16.16 6.50 37.06
N ILE A 239 17.03 6.80 36.09
CA ILE A 239 18.49 6.79 36.30
C ILE A 239 18.91 7.81 37.37
N GLY A 240 18.33 9.02 37.38
CA GLY A 240 18.60 10.02 38.41
C GLY A 240 18.23 9.54 39.82
N ASN A 241 17.11 8.82 39.96
CA ASN A 241 16.72 8.23 41.23
C ASN A 241 17.67 7.10 41.67
N VAL A 242 18.13 6.26 40.75
CA VAL A 242 19.13 5.21 41.05
C VAL A 242 20.44 5.85 41.50
N GLN A 243 20.92 6.89 40.83
CA GLN A 243 22.12 7.63 41.27
C GLN A 243 21.97 8.16 42.69
N LYS A 244 20.82 8.77 43.01
CA LYS A 244 20.56 9.29 44.36
C LYS A 244 20.58 8.19 45.43
N ILE A 245 20.02 7.01 45.13
CA ILE A 245 20.05 5.86 46.04
C ILE A 245 21.49 5.39 46.27
N ILE A 246 22.30 5.29 45.22
CA ILE A 246 23.72 4.91 45.33
C ILE A 246 24.50 5.93 46.18
N THR A 247 24.31 7.23 45.95
CA THR A 247 24.96 8.28 46.76
C THR A 247 24.58 8.18 48.24
N VAL A 248 23.30 8.02 48.55
CA VAL A 248 22.83 7.85 49.94
C VAL A 248 23.38 6.58 50.56
N SER A 249 23.47 5.48 49.79
CA SER A 249 24.08 4.23 50.26
C SER A 249 25.56 4.40 50.59
N GLN A 250 26.32 5.12 49.76
CA GLN A 250 27.73 5.42 50.01
C GLN A 250 27.92 6.28 51.26
N GLU A 251 27.12 7.34 51.41
CA GLU A 251 27.14 8.22 52.60
C GLU A 251 26.82 7.43 53.87
N THR A 252 25.83 6.54 53.80
CA THR A 252 25.43 5.69 54.93
C THR A 252 26.55 4.70 55.29
N SER A 253 27.16 4.04 54.31
CA SER A 253 28.31 3.16 54.54
C SER A 253 29.49 3.89 55.19
N TYR A 254 29.76 5.14 54.78
CA TYR A 254 30.81 5.96 55.40
C TYR A 254 30.48 6.28 56.86
N LYS A 255 29.24 6.68 57.16
CA LYS A 255 28.78 6.93 58.54
C LYS A 255 28.88 5.68 59.40
N VAL A 256 28.47 4.52 58.88
CA VAL A 256 28.59 3.23 59.58
C VAL A 256 30.05 2.89 59.86
N SER A 257 30.94 3.05 58.88
CA SER A 257 32.38 2.82 59.06
C SER A 257 32.98 3.75 60.13
N HIS A 258 32.60 5.03 60.12
CA HIS A 258 33.08 6.00 61.09
C HIS A 258 32.56 5.71 62.51
N LEU A 259 31.28 5.37 62.65
CA LEU A 259 30.68 4.94 63.92
C LEU A 259 31.36 3.68 64.47
N ALA A 260 31.70 2.71 63.60
CA ALA A 260 32.43 1.52 64.00
C ALA A 260 33.85 1.86 64.52
N GLU A 261 34.55 2.82 63.89
CA GLU A 261 35.86 3.29 64.37
C GLU A 261 35.75 4.00 65.73
N MET A 262 34.75 4.87 65.91
CA MET A 262 34.51 5.51 67.20
C MET A 262 34.15 4.50 68.29
N LEU A 263 33.32 3.49 67.97
CA LEU A 263 32.94 2.44 68.91
C LEU A 263 34.16 1.60 69.32
N ALA A 264 35.07 1.31 68.39
CA ALA A 264 36.31 0.60 68.69
C ALA A 264 37.19 1.40 69.65
N LYS A 265 37.36 2.72 69.42
CA LYS A 265 38.08 3.61 70.34
C LYS A 265 37.43 3.68 71.72
N ALA A 266 36.10 3.83 71.78
CA ALA A 266 35.39 3.86 73.05
C ALA A 266 35.48 2.53 73.82
N SER A 267 35.48 1.39 73.10
CA SER A 267 35.67 0.07 73.72
C SER A 267 37.08 -0.13 74.27
N ASP A 268 38.11 0.39 73.58
CA ASP A 268 39.50 0.39 74.07
C ASP A 268 39.64 1.22 75.35
N GLU A 269 39.08 2.44 75.35
CA GLU A 269 39.09 3.32 76.52
C GLU A 269 38.32 2.71 77.70
N SER A 270 37.16 2.10 77.44
CA SER A 270 36.42 1.35 78.46
C SER A 270 37.20 0.16 79.01
N SER A 271 37.94 -0.56 78.18
CA SER A 271 38.78 -1.69 78.61
C SER A 271 39.89 -1.21 79.53
N ARG A 272 40.55 -0.10 79.19
CA ARG A 272 41.56 0.54 80.04
C ARG A 272 40.97 1.05 81.35
N ALA A 273 39.77 1.63 81.33
CA ALA A 273 39.08 2.06 82.55
C ALA A 273 38.75 0.86 83.46
N VAL A 274 38.29 -0.25 82.90
CA VAL A 274 38.05 -1.50 83.65
C VAL A 274 39.36 -2.04 84.25
N GLU A 275 40.46 -1.99 83.52
CA GLU A 275 41.78 -2.38 84.03
C GLU A 275 42.21 -1.50 85.23
N HIS A 276 42.04 -0.18 85.13
CA HIS A 276 42.29 0.74 86.26
C HIS A 276 41.39 0.46 87.47
N VAL A 277 40.10 0.17 87.25
CA VAL A 277 39.19 -0.21 88.34
C VAL A 277 39.61 -1.53 88.99
N ALA A 278 40.03 -2.52 88.20
CA ALA A 278 40.52 -3.79 88.72
C ALA A 278 41.76 -3.59 89.60
N VAL A 279 42.71 -2.75 89.18
CA VAL A 279 43.89 -2.36 89.98
C VAL A 279 43.45 -1.67 91.28
N ALA A 280 42.56 -0.69 91.22
CA ALA A 280 42.08 0.01 92.41
C ALA A 280 41.36 -0.94 93.40
N VAL A 281 40.58 -1.90 92.90
CA VAL A 281 39.94 -2.94 93.73
C VAL A 281 41.00 -3.82 94.39
N GLN A 282 42.06 -4.19 93.68
CA GLN A 282 43.20 -4.94 94.23
C GLN A 282 43.87 -4.16 95.36
N GLU A 283 44.15 -2.87 95.15
CA GLU A 283 44.74 -1.99 96.17
C GLU A 283 43.83 -1.82 97.39
N VAL A 284 42.51 -1.68 97.19
CA VAL A 284 41.53 -1.63 98.29
C VAL A 284 41.51 -2.94 99.06
N ALA A 285 41.56 -4.09 98.38
CA ALA A 285 41.63 -5.40 99.03
C ALA A 285 42.93 -5.56 99.83
N GLU A 286 44.07 -5.15 99.29
CA GLU A 286 45.35 -5.11 100.01
C GLU A 286 45.29 -4.18 101.23
N GLY A 287 44.71 -2.99 101.08
CA GLY A 287 44.50 -2.03 102.17
C GLY A 287 43.60 -2.59 103.28
N ALA A 288 42.50 -3.24 102.90
CA ALA A 288 41.59 -3.92 103.83
C ALA A 288 42.29 -5.07 104.56
N ASN A 289 43.13 -5.86 103.87
CA ASN A 289 43.94 -6.91 104.49
C ASN A 289 44.92 -6.33 105.52
N LYS A 290 45.67 -5.27 105.15
CA LYS A 290 46.56 -4.56 106.10
C LYS A 290 45.80 -4.00 107.29
N GLN A 291 44.61 -3.45 107.09
CA GLN A 291 43.78 -2.94 108.17
C GLN A 291 43.31 -4.07 109.10
N ASN A 292 42.99 -5.24 108.55
CA ASN A 292 42.63 -6.43 109.30
C ASN A 292 43.84 -6.96 110.11
N GLU A 293 45.02 -7.03 109.50
CA GLU A 293 46.27 -7.36 110.21
C GLU A 293 46.54 -6.40 111.37
N ASN A 294 46.44 -5.10 111.15
CA ASN A 294 46.61 -4.08 112.19
C ASN A 294 45.56 -4.21 113.31
N MET A 295 44.29 -4.50 112.98
CA MET A 295 43.26 -4.77 113.99
C MET A 295 43.58 -6.02 114.81
N ASN A 296 44.12 -7.06 114.16
CA ASN A 296 44.51 -8.29 114.82
C ASN A 296 45.72 -8.06 115.75
N GLU A 297 46.72 -7.28 115.30
CA GLU A 297 47.83 -6.82 116.15
C GLU A 297 47.32 -6.03 117.37
N LEU A 298 46.41 -5.08 117.16
CA LEU A 298 45.81 -4.28 118.24
C LEU A 298 45.05 -5.17 119.23
N ALA A 299 44.27 -6.14 118.74
CA ALA A 299 43.55 -7.10 119.57
C ALA A 299 44.48 -8.02 120.37
N THR A 300 45.67 -8.34 119.86
CA THR A 300 46.70 -9.10 120.59
C THR A 300 47.54 -8.26 121.57
N SER A 301 47.45 -6.93 121.49
CA SER A 301 48.20 -5.98 122.32
C SER A 301 47.39 -5.42 123.51
N THR A 302 46.23 -6.02 123.79
CA THR A 302 45.34 -5.69 124.93
C THR A 302 45.22 -6.90 125.85
#